data_AF-A0A0L9UK44-F1
#
_entry.id   AF-A0A0L9UK44-F1
#
_cell.length_a   1.000
_cell.length_b   1.000
_cell.length_c   1.000
_cell.angle_alpha   90.00
_cell.angle_beta   90.00
_cell.angle_gamma   90.00
#
_symmetry.space_group_name_H-M   'P 1'
#
loop_
_entity.id
_entity.type
_entity.pdbx_description
1 polymer ?
#
loop_
_entity_poly.entity_id
_entity_poly.type
_entity_poly.pdbx_seq_one_letter_code
_entity_poly.pdbx_strand_id
1 'polypeptide(L)' 'MELWDDIEKYEGNTMPSYTIEELQQVREKHVCDWILDVDNVRRAEVLQDLSIV' A
#
# COMPACT_ATOMS: atom_id res chain seq x y z
N MET A 1 -2.97 18.71 3.56
CA MET A 1 -1.55 18.36 3.70
C MET A 1 -1.39 17.85 5.11
N GLU A 2 -1.87 16.63 5.37
CA GLU A 2 -1.91 16.02 6.73
C GLU A 2 -1.79 14.48 6.68
N LEU A 3 -1.47 13.88 5.52
CA LEU A 3 -1.44 12.41 5.38
C LEU A 3 -0.29 11.74 6.17
N TRP A 4 0.62 12.55 6.73
CA TRP A 4 1.87 12.09 7.34
C TRP A 4 2.12 12.71 8.72
N ASP A 5 1.18 13.47 9.28
CA ASP A 5 1.41 14.17 10.54
C ASP A 5 1.27 13.25 11.77
N ASP A 6 0.53 12.14 11.64
CA ASP A 6 0.34 11.14 12.70
C ASP A 6 1.15 9.84 12.49
N ILE A 7 1.86 9.72 11.36
CA ILE A 7 2.73 8.57 11.11
C ILE A 7 4.08 8.87 11.78
N GLU A 8 4.50 8.02 12.72
CA GLU A 8 5.84 8.07 13.33
C GLU A 8 6.88 8.38 12.26
N LYS A 9 7.42 9.61 12.32
CA LYS A 9 8.48 10.03 11.40
C LYS A 9 9.64 9.08 11.60
N TYR A 10 9.92 8.31 10.56
CA TYR A 10 11.05 7.39 10.42
C TYR A 10 12.27 7.89 11.21
N GLU A 11 12.46 7.31 12.41
CA GLU A 11 13.53 7.59 13.39
C GLU A 11 14.83 6.98 12.89
N GLY A 12 15.32 7.51 11.78
CA GLY A 12 16.34 6.92 10.93
C GLY A 12 17.39 6.10 11.66
N ASN A 13 17.38 4.79 11.40
CA ASN A 13 18.58 4.06 11.05
C ASN A 13 18.19 2.72 10.42
N THR A 14 18.39 2.68 9.10
CA THR A 14 18.19 1.57 8.16
C THR A 14 16.75 1.13 7.90
N MET A 15 16.39 1.11 6.61
CA MET A 15 15.29 0.29 6.11
C MET A 15 15.46 -1.10 6.74
N PRO A 16 14.40 -1.72 7.27
CA PRO A 16 14.49 -3.09 7.76
C PRO A 16 15.16 -3.92 6.67
N SER A 17 16.12 -4.77 7.05
CA SER A 17 16.80 -5.67 6.12
C SER A 17 15.81 -6.76 5.71
N TYR A 18 14.83 -6.35 4.90
CA TYR A 18 13.84 -7.25 4.36
C TYR A 18 14.54 -8.20 3.40
N THR A 19 14.20 -9.48 3.50
CA THR A 19 14.50 -10.42 2.42
C THR A 19 13.71 -10.04 1.17
N ILE A 20 14.10 -10.61 0.03
CA ILE A 20 13.36 -10.40 -1.22
C ILE A 20 11.91 -10.88 -1.06
N GLU A 21 11.72 -11.97 -0.32
CA GLU A 21 10.44 -12.59 -0.02
C GLU A 21 9.57 -11.67 0.86
N GLU A 22 10.17 -11.05 1.88
CA GLU A 22 9.45 -10.10 2.75
C GLU A 22 9.06 -8.83 2.00
N LEU A 23 9.95 -8.28 1.15
CA LEU A 23 9.60 -7.15 0.29
C LEU A 23 8.48 -7.49 -0.67
N GLN A 24 8.47 -8.70 -1.22
CA GLN A 24 7.41 -9.15 -2.11
C GLN A 24 6.06 -9.17 -1.40
N GLN A 25 6.00 -9.71 -0.18
CA GLN A 25 4.78 -9.73 0.63
C GLN A 25 4.29 -8.32 0.98
N VAL A 26 5.20 -7.42 1.35
CA VAL A 26 4.86 -6.01 1.64
C VAL A 26 4.28 -5.32 0.41
N ARG A 27 4.87 -5.55 -0.78
CA ARG A 27 4.38 -4.97 -2.03
C ARG A 27 3.01 -5.51 -2.41
N GLU A 28 2.82 -6.82 -2.35
CA GLU A 28 1.52 -7.46 -2.63
C GLU A 28 0.44 -6.92 -1.71
N LYS A 29 0.72 -6.85 -0.41
CA LYS A 29 -0.20 -6.28 0.57
C LYS A 29 -0.53 -4.82 0.25
N HIS A 30 0.48 -4.00 -0.03
CA HIS A 30 0.28 -2.59 -0.31
C HIS A 30 -0.55 -2.36 -1.59
N VAL A 31 -0.34 -3.16 -2.63
CA VAL A 31 -1.14 -3.10 -3.86
C VAL A 31 -2.60 -3.48 -3.58
N CYS A 32 -2.85 -4.55 -2.83
CA CYS A 32 -4.21 -4.94 -2.45
C CYS A 32 -4.90 -3.85 -1.63
N ASP A 33 -4.21 -3.30 -0.63
CA ASP A 33 -4.74 -2.23 0.22
C ASP A 33 -5.06 -0.98 -0.63
N TRP A 34 -4.19 -0.62 -1.59
CA TRP A 34 -4.40 0.51 -2.50
C TRP A 34 -5.56 0.31 -3.49
N ILE A 35 -5.73 -0.90 -4.03
CA ILE A 35 -6.86 -1.22 -4.93
C ILE A 35 -8.19 -1.07 -4.21
N LEU A 36 -8.23 -1.47 -2.94
CA LEU A 36 -9.44 -1.47 -2.13
C LEU A 36 -9.74 -0.13 -1.46
N ASP A 37 -8.76 0.79 -1.46
CA ASP A 37 -8.85 2.10 -0.82
C ASP A 37 -10.04 2.93 -1.34
N VAL A 38 -10.81 3.49 -0.41
CA VAL A 38 -12.01 4.29 -0.71
C VAL A 38 -11.71 5.58 -1.50
N ASP A 39 -10.50 6.12 -1.33
CA ASP A 39 -10.04 7.34 -2.00
C ASP A 39 -9.34 7.02 -3.34
N ASN A 40 -9.20 5.75 -3.70
CA ASN A 40 -8.68 5.38 -5.00
C ASN A 40 -9.69 5.72 -6.10
N VAL A 41 -9.41 6.80 -6.83
CA VAL A 41 -10.24 7.33 -7.92
C VAL A 41 -10.49 6.33 -9.04
N ARG A 42 -9.65 5.30 -9.17
CA ARG A 42 -9.77 4.24 -10.18
C ARG A 42 -10.34 2.94 -9.61
N ARG A 43 -10.73 2.90 -8.32
CA ARG A 43 -11.21 1.69 -7.65
C ARG A 43 -12.31 0.97 -8.42
N ALA A 44 -13.31 1.70 -8.91
CA ALA A 44 -14.41 1.09 -9.66
C ALA A 44 -13.94 0.39 -10.95
N GLU A 45 -13.08 1.04 -11.73
CA GLU A 45 -12.51 0.46 -12.97
C GLU A 45 -11.68 -0.79 -12.65
N VAL A 46 -10.79 -0.69 -11.67
CA VAL A 46 -9.88 -1.79 -11.31
C VAL A 46 -10.66 -2.98 -10.73
N LEU A 47 -11.68 -2.74 -9.92
CA LEU A 47 -12.53 -3.81 -9.38
C LEU A 47 -13.35 -4.50 -10.47
N GLN A 48 -13.81 -3.75 -11.46
CA GLN A 48 -14.52 -4.31 -12.63
C GLN A 48 -13.58 -5.16 -13.48
N ASP A 49 -12.37 -4.67 -13.78
CA ASP A 49 -11.36 -5.41 -14.54
C ASP A 49 -10.96 -6.73 -13.84
N LEU A 50 -10.94 -6.72 -12.51
CA LEU A 50 -10.67 -7.90 -11.68
C LEU A 50 -11.88 -8.81 -11.47
N SER A 51 -13.06 -8.46 -12.01
CA SER A 51 -14.33 -9.20 -11.81
C SER A 51 -14.72 -9.38 -10.33
N ILE A 52 -14.34 -8.43 -9.48
CA ILE A 52 -14.63 -8.45 -8.04
C ILE A 52 -16.01 -7.82 -7.74
N VAL A 53 -16.55 -7.03 -8.68
CA VAL A 53 -17.87 -6.38 -8.59
C VAL A 53 -18.49 -6.23 -9.98
#